data_AF-A0A292PK77-F1
#
_entry.id   AF-A0A292PK77-F1
#
_cell.length_a   1.000
_cell.length_b   1.000
_cell.length_c   1.000
_cell.angle_alpha   90.00
_cell.angle_beta   90.00
_cell.angle_gamma   90.00
#
_symmetry.space_group_name_H-M   'P 1'
#
loop_
_entity.id
_entity.type
_entity.pdbx_description
1 polymer ?
#
loop_
_entity_poly.entity_id
_entity_poly.type
_entity_poly.pdbx_seq_one_letter_code
_entity_poly.pdbx_strand_id
1 'polypeptide(L)' 'MVKLLLDQSGINAESLDRDGRTPLSYAAEWGRVEIGKMFLER' A
#
# COMPACT_ATOMS: atom_id res chain seq x y z
N MET A 1 -10.19 -6.04 1.30
CA MET A 1 -10.36 -4.59 1.10
C MET A 1 -9.19 -3.97 0.33
N VAL A 2 -7.92 -4.18 0.74
CA VAL A 2 -6.73 -3.62 0.04
C VAL A 2 -6.65 -4.03 -1.44
N LYS A 3 -6.87 -5.31 -1.78
CA LYS A 3 -6.91 -5.78 -3.20
C LYS A 3 -7.94 -5.02 -4.06
N LEU A 4 -9.17 -4.84 -3.57
CA LEU A 4 -10.22 -4.11 -4.30
C LEU A 4 -9.84 -2.66 -4.61
N LEU A 5 -9.11 -2.00 -3.70
CA LEU A 5 -8.62 -0.64 -3.90
C LEU A 5 -7.44 -0.61 -4.87
N LEU A 6 -6.53 -1.60 -4.80
CA LEU A 6 -5.39 -1.71 -5.69
C LEU A 6 -5.79 -2.03 -7.14
N ASP A 7 -6.91 -2.71 -7.35
CA ASP A 7 -7.40 -3.04 -8.70
C ASP A 7 -8.15 -1.88 -9.37
N GLN A 8 -8.42 -0.79 -8.63
CA GLN A 8 -9.14 0.36 -9.15
C GLN A 8 -8.22 1.24 -10.00
N SER A 9 -8.62 1.50 -11.25
CA SER A 9 -7.87 2.37 -12.17
C SER A 9 -7.69 3.77 -11.59
N GLY A 10 -6.44 4.26 -11.54
CA GLY A 10 -6.12 5.59 -11.03
C GLY A 10 -5.65 5.64 -9.58
N ILE A 11 -5.67 4.51 -8.84
CA ILE A 11 -5.03 4.42 -7.53
C ILE A 11 -3.52 4.27 -7.71
N ASN A 12 -2.76 5.26 -7.25
CA ASN A 12 -1.31 5.17 -7.12
C ASN A 12 -0.94 4.68 -5.72
N ALA A 13 -0.61 3.39 -5.61
CA ALA A 13 -0.20 2.75 -4.35
C ALA A 13 1.16 3.26 -3.83
N GLU A 14 1.92 3.98 -4.65
CA GLU A 14 3.18 4.62 -4.29
C GLU A 14 3.02 6.11 -3.97
N SER A 15 1.79 6.63 -3.94
CA SER A 15 1.53 8.01 -3.55
C SER A 15 2.07 8.28 -2.15
N LEU A 16 2.78 9.39 -2.02
CA LEU A 16 3.29 9.89 -0.76
C LEU A 16 2.22 10.71 -0.05
N ASP A 17 2.12 10.56 1.26
CA ASP A 17 1.39 11.49 2.10
C ASP A 17 2.24 12.72 2.46
N ARG A 18 1.75 13.54 3.39
CA ARG A 18 2.43 14.76 3.85
C ARG A 18 3.74 14.48 4.59
N ASP A 19 3.91 13.27 5.10
CA ASP A 19 5.09 12.82 5.84
C ASP A 19 6.08 12.07 4.92
N GLY A 20 5.80 12.00 3.62
CA GLY A 20 6.62 11.26 2.67
C GLY A 20 6.50 9.75 2.80
N ARG A 21 5.42 9.25 3.40
CA ARG A 21 5.18 7.81 3.59
C ARG A 21 4.25 7.26 2.50
N THR A 22 4.52 6.02 2.11
CA THR A 22 3.65 5.23 1.25
C THR A 22 2.73 4.33 2.08
N PRO A 23 1.61 3.85 1.53
CA PRO A 23 0.83 2.77 2.13
C PRO A 23 1.66 1.53 2.52
N LEU A 24 2.71 1.19 1.76
CA LEU A 24 3.65 0.11 2.09
C LEU A 24 4.50 0.45 3.33
N SER A 25 4.93 1.70 3.50
CA SER A 25 5.66 2.15 4.69
C SER A 25 4.84 1.92 5.96
N TYR A 26 3.54 2.24 5.93
CA TYR A 26 2.63 1.95 7.04
C TYR A 26 2.45 0.45 7.29
N ALA A 27 2.34 -0.35 6.23
CA ALA A 27 2.24 -1.80 6.37
C ALA A 27 3.50 -2.39 7.03
N ALA A 28 4.69 -1.88 6.70
CA ALA A 28 5.95 -2.30 7.30
C ALA A 28 6.05 -1.86 8.77
N GLU A 29 5.73 -0.60 9.09
CA GLU A 29 5.74 -0.06 10.45
C GLU A 29 4.82 -0.85 11.40
N TRP A 30 3.67 -1.30 10.90
CA TRP A 30 2.67 -2.03 11.70
C TRP A 30 2.87 -3.55 11.65
N GLY A 31 3.92 -4.05 10.99
CA GLY A 31 4.19 -5.48 10.85
C GLY A 31 3.12 -6.24 10.05
N ARG A 32 2.35 -5.56 9.19
CA ARG A 32 1.28 -6.17 8.37
C ARG A 32 1.84 -6.81 7.10
N VAL A 33 2.59 -7.89 7.29
CA VAL A 33 3.28 -8.65 6.22
C VAL A 33 2.34 -9.00 5.06
N GLU A 34 1.14 -9.49 5.35
CA GLU A 34 0.18 -9.90 4.30
C GLU A 34 -0.31 -8.71 3.45
N ILE A 35 -0.44 -7.53 4.05
CA ILE A 35 -0.77 -6.31 3.30
C ILE A 35 0.45 -5.87 2.48
N GLY A 36 1.66 -5.92 3.06
CA GLY A 36 2.89 -5.61 2.34
C GLY A 36 3.09 -6.49 1.10
N LYS A 37 2.83 -7.80 1.22
CA LYS A 37 2.85 -8.72 0.07
C LYS A 37 1.84 -8.33 -1.01
N MET A 38 0.61 -7.95 -0.63
CA MET A 38 -0.39 -7.48 -1.62
C MET A 38 0.08 -6.25 -2.41
N PHE A 39 0.87 -5.37 -1.80
CA PHE A 39 1.48 -4.23 -2.50
C PHE A 39 2.66 -4.64 -3.40
N LEU A 40 3.38 -5.71 -3.06
CA LEU A 40 4.56 -6.20 -3.81
C LEU A 40 4.22 -7.21 -4.93
N GLU A 41 3.12 -7.93 -4.80
CA GLU A 41 2.64 -8.92 -5.78
C GLU A 41 1.92 -8.28 -6.99
N ARG A 42 2.02 -6.95 -7.15
CA ARG A 42 1.38 -6.19 -8.22
C ARG A 42 2.25 -6.13 -9.48
#